data_AF-A0A821QPG0-F1
#
_entry.id   AF-A0A821QPG0-F1
#
_cell.length_a   1.000
_cell.length_b   1.000
_cell.length_c   1.000
_cell.angle_alpha   90.00
_cell.angle_beta   90.00
_cell.angle_gamma   90.00
#
_symmetry.space_group_name_H-M   'P 1'
#
loop_
_entity.id
_entity.type
_entity.pdbx_description
1 polymer ?
#
loop_
_entity_poly.entity_id
_entity_poly.type
_entity_poly.pdbx_seq_one_letter_code
_entity_poly.pdbx_strand_id
1 'polypeptide(L)' 'MCADMTRMNSSLLMHFLKSSRFTGITGEEVFFDENGDGPGRYDVLNLQGNADTFDHSLHYVQVGTWSTGKLNLNTS' A
#
# COMPACT_ATOMS: atom_id res chain seq x y z
N MET A 1 -1.41 32.27 9.38
CA MET A 1 -2.01 31.83 8.09
C MET A 1 -2.19 33.04 7.22
N CYS A 2 -1.87 32.96 5.92
CA CYS A 2 -2.12 34.05 4.98
C CYS A 2 -3.60 34.06 4.52
N ALA A 3 -4.04 35.17 3.92
CA ALA A 3 -5.43 35.36 3.46
C ALA A 3 -5.88 34.35 2.38
N ASP A 4 -4.94 33.81 1.61
CA ASP A 4 -5.26 32.82 0.57
C ASP A 4 -5.52 31.42 1.14
N MET A 5 -4.91 31.08 2.29
CA MET A 5 -5.15 29.81 2.98
C MET A 5 -6.42 29.82 3.83
N THR A 6 -6.99 30.98 4.12
CA THR A 6 -8.28 31.09 4.85
C THR A 6 -9.50 30.97 3.94
N ARG A 7 -9.34 31.18 2.62
CA ARG A 7 -10.34 30.91 1.58
C ARG A 7 -9.80 29.94 0.55
N MET A 8 -9.51 28.72 1.00
CA MET A 8 -8.90 27.70 0.16
C MET A 8 -9.78 27.37 -1.06
N ASN A 9 -9.22 27.54 -2.25
CA ASN A 9 -9.81 27.07 -3.48
C ASN A 9 -9.69 25.54 -3.56
N SER A 10 -10.81 24.82 -3.63
CA SER A 10 -10.84 23.35 -3.64
C SER A 10 -10.09 22.73 -4.82
N SER A 11 -10.14 23.35 -6.00
CA SER A 11 -9.41 22.87 -7.18
C SER A 11 -7.90 23.04 -7.01
N LEU A 12 -7.48 24.15 -6.40
CA LEU A 12 -6.07 24.40 -6.09
C LEU A 12 -5.55 23.43 -5.03
N LEU A 13 -6.34 23.17 -3.99
CA LEU A 13 -6.02 22.17 -2.97
C LEU A 13 -5.92 20.76 -3.59
N MET A 14 -6.90 20.38 -4.42
CA MET A 14 -6.90 19.09 -5.11
C MET A 14 -5.66 18.93 -5.99
N HIS A 15 -5.27 19.97 -6.73
CA HIS A 15 -4.04 19.98 -7.52
C HIS A 15 -2.81 19.68 -6.65
N PHE A 16 -2.68 20.37 -5.50
CA PHE A 16 -1.55 20.12 -4.60
C PHE A 16 -1.57 18.72 -4.00
N LEU A 17 -2.73 18.20 -3.60
CA LEU A 17 -2.88 16.84 -3.09
C LEU A 17 -2.45 15.80 -4.13
N LYS A 18 -2.94 15.90 -5.37
CA LYS A 18 -2.55 14.99 -6.47
C LYS A 18 -1.06 15.07 -6.81
N SER A 19 -0.44 16.24 -6.67
CA SER A 19 1.00 16.42 -6.91
C SER A 19 1.91 16.02 -5.75
N SER A 20 1.33 15.67 -4.59
CA SER A 20 2.11 15.39 -3.38
C SER A 20 2.83 14.04 -3.48
N ARG A 21 4.07 14.01 -2.97
CA ARG A 21 4.88 12.80 -2.85
C ARG A 21 5.63 12.85 -1.54
N PHE A 22 5.45 11.84 -0.69
CA PHE A 22 6.00 11.84 0.66
C PHE A 22 6.27 10.41 1.16
N THR A 23 7.02 10.30 2.25
CA THR A 23 7.28 9.03 2.93
C THR A 23 6.20 8.79 3.98
N GLY A 24 5.53 7.64 3.87
CA GLY A 24 4.52 7.18 4.81
C GLY A 24 5.11 6.72 6.14
N ILE A 25 4.24 6.42 7.09
CA ILE A 25 4.64 6.07 8.45
C ILE A 25 5.40 4.74 8.51
N THR A 26 5.21 3.85 7.53
CA THR A 26 5.92 2.57 7.43
C THR A 26 7.17 2.65 6.54
N GLY A 27 7.57 3.86 6.13
CA GLY A 27 8.76 4.12 5.31
C GLY A 27 8.54 3.94 3.80
N GLU A 28 7.34 3.60 3.39
CA GLU A 28 6.92 3.47 2.00
C GLU A 28 6.74 4.84 1.33
N GLU A 29 6.97 4.89 0.03
CA GLU A 29 6.65 6.09 -0.74
C GLU A 29 5.16 6.14 -1.11
N VAL A 30 4.54 7.29 -0.83
CA VAL A 30 3.15 7.62 -1.18
C VAL A 30 3.18 8.69 -2.27
N PHE A 31 2.43 8.44 -3.34
CA PHE A 31 2.23 9.35 -4.47
C PHE A 31 0.90 9.01 -5.14
N PHE A 32 0.46 9.85 -6.06
CA PHE A 32 -0.75 9.64 -6.85
C PHE A 32 -0.43 9.70 -8.34
N ASP A 33 -1.06 8.87 -9.13
CA ASP A 33 -1.01 8.97 -10.59
C ASP A 33 -1.96 10.06 -11.13
N GLU A 34 -2.05 10.19 -12.46
CA GLU A 34 -2.91 11.20 -13.11
C GLU A 34 -4.40 11.06 -12.74
N ASN A 35 -4.85 9.82 -12.52
CA ASN A 35 -6.22 9.52 -12.10
C ASN A 35 -6.43 9.88 -10.62
N GLY A 36 -5.36 9.89 -9.82
CA GLY A 36 -5.39 10.10 -8.39
C GLY A 36 -5.27 8.80 -7.59
N ASP A 37 -4.83 7.71 -8.24
CA ASP A 37 -4.66 6.41 -7.62
C ASP A 37 -3.28 6.30 -6.98
N GLY A 38 -3.22 5.70 -5.79
CA GLY A 38 -1.97 5.44 -5.07
C GLY A 38 -1.24 4.19 -5.56
N PRO A 39 0.03 3.98 -5.17
CA PRO A 39 0.76 2.76 -5.50
C PRO A 39 0.11 1.52 -4.85
N GLY A 40 -0.13 0.48 -5.65
CA GLY A 40 -0.64 -0.79 -5.14
C GLY A 40 0.43 -1.59 -4.38
N ARG A 41 0.05 -2.13 -3.21
CA ARG A 41 0.88 -2.93 -2.31
C ARG A 41 0.02 -4.01 -1.65
N TYR A 42 0.45 -5.27 -1.72
CA TYR A 42 -0.31 -6.41 -1.20
C TYR A 42 0.60 -7.46 -0.58
N ASP A 43 0.11 -8.11 0.47
CA ASP A 43 0.70 -9.35 0.97
C ASP A 43 0.18 -10.54 0.15
N VAL A 44 1.08 -11.47 -0.17
CA VAL A 44 0.73 -12.74 -0.81
C VAL A 44 0.63 -13.80 0.27
N LEU A 45 -0.57 -14.34 0.45
CA LEU A 45 -0.86 -15.34 1.48
C LEU A 45 -1.09 -16.70 0.86
N ASN A 46 -0.59 -17.75 1.51
CA ASN A 46 -0.87 -19.13 1.19
C ASN A 46 -1.61 -19.78 2.37
N LEU A 47 -2.70 -20.49 2.11
CA LEU A 47 -3.39 -21.27 3.13
C LEU A 47 -2.68 -22.61 3.29
N GLN A 48 -2.15 -22.87 4.48
CA GLN A 48 -1.33 -24.05 4.77
C GLN A 48 -1.90 -24.83 5.96
N GLY A 49 -1.66 -26.13 5.99
CA GLY A 49 -1.94 -27.00 7.13
C GLY A 49 -0.67 -27.72 7.58
N ASN A 50 -0.63 -28.16 8.83
CA ASN A 50 0.50 -28.91 9.36
C ASN A 50 0.42 -30.38 8.92
N ALA A 51 1.24 -30.76 7.94
CA ALA A 51 1.30 -32.14 7.46
C ALA A 51 1.82 -33.14 8.52
N ASP A 52 2.63 -32.64 9.47
CA ASP A 52 3.32 -33.47 10.47
C ASP A 52 2.52 -33.67 11.78
N THR A 53 1.32 -33.07 11.88
CA THR A 53 0.47 -33.19 13.08
C THR A 53 -0.90 -33.76 12.74
N PHE A 54 -1.48 -34.53 13.66
CA PHE A 54 -2.90 -34.94 13.58
C PHE A 54 -3.89 -33.77 13.74
N ASP A 55 -3.38 -32.55 13.92
CA ASP A 55 -4.17 -31.33 13.96
C ASP A 55 -4.49 -30.86 12.52
N HIS A 56 -5.77 -30.80 12.19
CA HIS A 56 -6.28 -30.32 10.91
C HIS A 56 -6.38 -28.79 10.81
N SER A 57 -5.63 -28.05 11.64
CA SER A 57 -5.66 -26.60 11.64
C SER A 57 -5.06 -26.04 10.34
N LEU A 58 -5.83 -25.13 9.71
CA LEU A 58 -5.40 -24.38 8.55
C LEU A 58 -5.07 -22.95 8.96
N HIS A 59 -3.97 -22.41 8.47
CA HIS A 59 -3.54 -21.03 8.75
C HIS A 59 -2.98 -20.35 7.50
N TYR A 60 -3.19 -19.04 7.42
CA TYR A 60 -2.59 -18.23 6.36
C TYR A 60 -1.15 -17.90 6.70
N VAL A 61 -0.25 -18.28 5.82
CA VAL A 61 1.18 -17.97 5.90
C VAL A 61 1.48 -16.94 4.82
N GLN A 62 2.10 -15.82 5.19
CA GLN A 62 2.61 -14.88 4.21
C GLN A 62 3.79 -15.51 3.47
N VAL A 63 3.63 -15.64 2.15
CA VAL A 63 4.63 -16.24 1.26
C VAL A 63 5.22 -15.21 0.29
N GLY A 64 4.91 -13.93 0.45
CA GLY A 64 5.47 -12.90 -0.40
C GLY A 64 4.79 -11.55 -0.26
N THR A 65 5.20 -10.63 -1.12
CA THR A 65 4.64 -9.31 -1.30
C THR A 65 4.57 -8.95 -2.77
N TRP A 66 3.59 -8.14 -3.14
CA TRP A 66 3.54 -7.46 -4.43
C TRP A 66 3.57 -5.96 -4.18
N SER A 67 4.45 -5.23 -4.86
CA SER A 67 4.51 -3.77 -4.79
C SER A 67 4.82 -3.17 -6.15
N THR A 68 3.97 -2.24 -6.60
CA THR A 68 4.20 -1.43 -7.81
C THR A 68 4.67 -2.26 -9.01
N GLY A 69 3.98 -3.36 -9.32
CA GLY A 69 4.29 -4.24 -10.45
C GLY A 69 5.38 -5.29 -10.20
N LYS A 70 6.01 -5.31 -9.03
CA LYS A 70 7.05 -6.29 -8.67
C LYS A 70 6.53 -7.28 -7.65
N LEU A 71 6.57 -8.57 -8.02
CA LEU A 71 6.28 -9.69 -7.14
C LEU A 71 7.57 -10.19 -6.48
N ASN A 72 7.54 -10.35 -5.15
CA ASN A 72 8.58 -11.01 -4.38
C ASN A 72 7.94 -12.19 -3.63
N LEU A 73 8.37 -13.41 -3.94
CA LEU A 73 7.92 -14.62 -3.24
C LEU A 73 9.05 -15.15 -2.35
N ASN A 74 8.69 -15.60 -1.16
CA ASN A 74 9.55 -16.41 -0.32
C ASN A 74 9.40 -17.87 -0.75
N THR A 75 10.40 -18.37 -1.48
CA THR A 75 10.44 -19.74 -1.99
C THR A 75 11.34 -20.67 -1.16
N SER A 76 11.86 -20.18 -0.02
CA SER A 76 12.75 -20.95 0.87
C SER A 76 11.96 -21.69 1.94
#